data_AF-A0A1B6I3Z1-F1
#
_entry.id   AF-A0A1B6I3Z1-F1
#
_cell.length_a   1.000
_cell.length_b   1.000
_cell.length_c   1.000
_cell.angle_alpha   90.00
_cell.angle_beta   90.00
_cell.angle_gamma   90.00
#
_symmetry.space_group_name_H-M   'P 1'
#
loop_
_entity.id
_entity.type
_entity.pdbx_description
1 polymer ?
#
loop_
_entity_poly.entity_id
_entity_poly.type
_entity_poly.pdbx_seq_one_letter_code
_entity_poly.pdbx_strand_id
1 'polypeptide(L)'
;MAETLSTLQKKKKTRFPISRIKKLMQMNEDVGKTTTTVPVILSRAIELFLGEILEKTVGVAEDQGAAKIQLSHFHEVVEKNPSLYEFLKGVGREKTESE
;
A
#
# COMPACT_ATOMS: atom_id res chain seq x y z
N MET A 1 -11.17 -21.74 -16.92
CA MET A 1 -11.03 -20.71 -15.86
C MET A 1 -9.61 -20.65 -15.29
N ALA A 2 -8.97 -21.78 -14.96
CA ALA A 2 -7.58 -21.79 -14.46
C ALA A 2 -6.55 -21.18 -15.45
N GLU A 3 -6.72 -21.40 -16.75
CA GLU A 3 -5.82 -20.85 -17.78
C GLU A 3 -5.88 -19.31 -17.88
N THR A 4 -7.04 -18.72 -17.65
CA THR A 4 -7.26 -17.27 -17.70
C THR A 4 -6.54 -16.55 -16.56
N LEU A 5 -6.53 -17.14 -15.36
CA LEU A 5 -5.78 -16.66 -14.20
C LEU A 5 -4.26 -16.71 -14.43
N SER A 6 -3.77 -17.79 -15.03
CA SER A 6 -2.33 -17.95 -15.34
C SER A 6 -1.83 -16.94 -16.39
N THR A 7 -2.70 -16.55 -17.33
CA THR A 7 -2.38 -15.59 -18.39
C THR A 7 -2.36 -14.14 -17.86
N LEU A 8 -3.23 -13.82 -16.90
CA LEU A 8 -3.20 -12.54 -16.16
C LEU A 8 -1.94 -12.41 -15.28
N GLN A 9 -1.52 -13.51 -14.63
CA GLN A 9 -0.30 -13.57 -13.84
C GLN A 9 0.97 -13.33 -14.69
N LYS A 10 1.02 -13.83 -15.92
CA LYS A 10 2.13 -13.59 -16.85
C LYS A 10 2.22 -12.14 -17.36
N LYS A 11 1.09 -11.44 -17.51
CA LYS A 11 1.03 -10.05 -18.01
C LYS A 11 1.26 -8.98 -16.94
N LYS A 12 1.04 -9.29 -15.66
CA LYS A 12 1.22 -8.36 -14.55
C LYS A 12 2.38 -8.80 -13.68
N LYS A 13 3.62 -8.53 -14.10
CA LYS A 13 4.70 -8.39 -13.12
C LYS A 13 4.40 -7.11 -12.33
N THR A 14 3.59 -7.19 -11.28
CA THR A 14 3.29 -6.13 -10.29
C THR A 14 4.52 -5.81 -9.43
N ARG A 15 5.73 -5.99 -9.98
CA ARG A 15 6.96 -5.74 -9.28
C ARG A 15 7.25 -4.25 -9.37
N PHE A 16 7.12 -3.57 -8.23
CA PHE A 16 7.49 -2.18 -8.12
C PHE A 16 8.92 -1.95 -8.65
N PRO A 17 9.15 -0.88 -9.43
CA PRO A 17 10.48 -0.60 -9.97
C PRO A 17 11.50 -0.42 -8.83
N ILE A 18 12.55 -1.24 -8.84
CA ILE A 18 13.61 -1.21 -7.80
C ILE A 18 14.22 0.19 -7.68
N SER A 19 14.44 0.88 -8.81
CA SER A 19 14.97 2.24 -8.85
C SER A 19 14.06 3.25 -8.14
N ARG A 20 12.74 3.08 -8.23
CA ARG A 20 11.77 3.96 -7.58
C ARG A 20 11.75 3.74 -6.07
N ILE A 21 11.75 2.48 -5.64
CA ILE A 21 11.85 2.12 -4.21
C ILE A 21 13.15 2.68 -3.63
N LYS A 22 14.28 2.46 -4.31
CA LYS A 22 15.58 2.98 -3.88
C LYS A 22 15.54 4.51 -3.74
N LYS A 23 14.99 5.22 -4.73
CA LYS A 23 14.84 6.68 -4.67
C LYS A 23 14.00 7.13 -3.48
N LEU A 24 12.83 6.52 -3.24
CA LEU A 24 11.96 6.87 -2.10
C LEU A 24 12.66 6.59 -0.76
N MET A 25 13.35 5.47 -0.64
CA MET A 25 14.08 5.09 0.57
C MET A 25 15.23 6.07 0.86
N GLN A 26 15.92 6.55 -0.18
CA GLN A 26 17.00 7.54 -0.09
C GLN A 26 16.50 8.99 -0.07
N MET A 27 15.19 9.25 0.01
CA MET A 27 14.68 10.58 0.37
C MET A 27 14.92 10.89 1.85
N ASN A 28 15.11 9.85 2.67
CA ASN A 28 15.59 10.01 4.03
C ASN A 28 17.12 10.16 3.98
N GLU A 29 17.63 11.30 4.44
CA GLU A 29 19.05 11.66 4.41
C GLU A 29 19.91 10.75 5.30
N ASP A 30 19.34 10.10 6.32
CA ASP A 30 20.02 9.13 7.18
C ASP A 30 20.25 7.79 6.45
N VAL A 31 19.59 7.55 5.32
CA VAL A 31 19.76 6.33 4.52
C VAL A 31 20.91 6.50 3.52
N GLY A 32 22.06 5.94 3.90
CA GLY A 32 23.26 5.90 3.05
C GLY A 32 23.19 4.91 1.86
N LYS A 33 24.33 4.28 1.54
CA LYS A 33 24.41 3.31 0.44
C LYS A 33 23.67 2.03 0.81
N THR A 34 22.72 1.60 -0.02
CA THR A 34 21.96 0.37 0.20
C THR A 34 22.29 -0.70 -0.84
N THR A 35 22.33 -1.96 -0.40
CA THR A 35 22.47 -3.13 -1.27
C THR A 35 21.23 -3.32 -2.14
N THR A 36 21.39 -3.94 -3.31
CA THR A 36 20.30 -4.24 -4.25
C THR A 36 19.25 -5.18 -3.65
N THR A 37 19.61 -5.99 -2.65
CA THR A 37 18.70 -6.94 -2.00
C THR A 37 17.61 -6.25 -1.17
N VAL A 38 17.93 -5.13 -0.51
CA VAL A 38 16.99 -4.44 0.39
C VAL A 38 15.77 -3.89 -0.36
N PRO A 39 15.92 -3.11 -1.46
CA PRO A 39 14.78 -2.68 -2.26
C PRO A 39 13.94 -3.83 -2.84
N VAL A 40 14.56 -4.98 -3.11
CA VAL A 40 13.86 -6.16 -3.64
C VAL A 40 12.94 -6.77 -2.59
N ILE A 41 13.42 -6.92 -1.35
CA ILE A 41 12.60 -7.40 -0.23
C ILE A 41 11.48 -6.40 0.06
N LEU A 42 11.80 -5.10 0.09
CA LEU A 42 10.83 -4.05 0.32
C LEU A 42 9.73 -4.04 -0.74
N SER A 43 10.06 -4.29 -2.02
CA SER A 43 9.05 -4.46 -3.08
C SER A 43 8.02 -5.54 -2.75
N ARG A 44 8.45 -6.66 -2.18
CA ARG A 44 7.54 -7.75 -1.83
C ARG A 44 6.75 -7.43 -0.57
N ALA A 45 7.37 -6.80 0.42
CA ALA A 45 6.71 -6.37 1.64
C ALA A 45 5.59 -5.35 1.34
N ILE A 46 5.84 -4.38 0.45
CA ILE A 46 4.84 -3.40 0.02
C ILE A 46 3.67 -4.07 -0.69
N GLU A 47 3.92 -5.08 -1.52
CA GLU A 47 2.86 -5.83 -2.20
C GLU A 47 1.95 -6.57 -1.20
N LEU A 48 2.54 -7.24 -0.21
CA LEU A 48 1.77 -7.91 0.85
C LEU A 48 1.00 -6.91 1.71
N PHE A 49 1.65 -5.82 2.10
CA PHE A 49 1.03 -4.74 2.88
C PHE A 49 -0.17 -4.13 2.17
N LEU A 50 -0.04 -3.80 0.87
CA LEU A 50 -1.13 -3.25 0.08
C LEU A 50 -2.28 -4.25 -0.07
N GLY A 51 -1.98 -5.54 -0.23
CA GLY A 51 -3.00 -6.59 -0.25
C GLY A 51 -3.79 -6.62 1.05
N GLU A 52 -3.10 -6.68 2.18
CA GLU A 52 -3.72 -6.78 3.51
C GLU A 52 -4.61 -5.56 3.82
N ILE A 53 -4.11 -4.34 3.60
CA ILE A 53 -4.88 -3.14 3.93
C ILE A 53 -6.07 -2.95 3.00
N LEU A 54 -5.94 -3.30 1.71
CA LEU A 54 -7.05 -3.21 0.77
C LEU A 54 -8.11 -4.26 1.08
N GLU A 55 -7.73 -5.47 1.47
CA GLU A 55 -8.67 -6.52 1.89
C GLU A 55 -9.49 -6.06 3.10
N LYS A 56 -8.83 -5.49 4.12
CA LYS A 56 -9.52 -4.89 5.28
C LYS A 56 -10.45 -3.73 4.87
N THR A 57 -10.01 -2.90 3.92
CA THR A 57 -10.79 -1.76 3.43
C THR A 57 -12.03 -2.22 2.64
N VAL A 58 -11.90 -3.30 1.86
CA VAL A 58 -13.03 -3.95 1.19
C VAL A 58 -14.02 -4.49 2.21
N GLY A 59 -13.55 -5.18 3.25
CA GLY A 59 -14.42 -5.69 4.32
C GLY A 59 -15.26 -4.58 4.97
N VAL A 60 -14.64 -3.44 5.29
CA VAL A 60 -15.38 -2.27 5.80
C VAL A 60 -16.40 -1.73 4.79
N ALA A 61 -16.05 -1.69 3.50
CA ALA A 61 -16.98 -1.25 2.46
C ALA A 61 -18.20 -2.20 2.32
N GLU A 62 -17.96 -3.51 2.36
CA GLU A 62 -18.99 -4.54 2.28
C GLU A 62 -19.92 -4.51 3.51
N ASP A 63 -19.36 -4.36 4.71
CA ASP A 63 -20.12 -4.20 5.96
C ASP A 63 -21.05 -2.97 5.92
N GLN A 64 -20.66 -1.93 5.18
CA GLN A 64 -21.45 -0.71 4.97
C GLN A 64 -22.39 -0.80 3.76
N GLY A 65 -22.44 -1.93 3.07
CA GLY A 65 -23.26 -2.13 1.86
C GLY A 65 -22.80 -1.29 0.66
N ALA A 66 -21.56 -0.81 0.67
CA ALA A 66 -21.03 0.04 -0.39
C ALA A 66 -20.53 -0.79 -1.59
N ALA A 67 -21.02 -0.46 -2.79
CA ALA A 67 -20.58 -1.10 -4.03
C ALA A 67 -19.16 -0.68 -4.48
N LYS A 68 -18.57 0.34 -3.86
CA LYS A 68 -17.25 0.88 -4.19
C LYS A 68 -16.50 1.26 -2.91
N ILE A 69 -15.19 1.03 -2.91
CA ILE A 69 -14.30 1.55 -1.86
C ILE A 69 -14.27 3.07 -1.93
N GLN A 70 -14.41 3.71 -0.78
CA GLN A 70 -14.24 5.14 -0.59
C GLN A 70 -13.11 5.40 0.42
N LEU A 71 -12.62 6.65 0.44
CA LEU A 71 -11.55 7.05 1.35
C LEU A 71 -11.98 6.94 2.83
N SER A 72 -13.26 7.10 3.14
CA SER A 72 -13.83 6.88 4.48
C SER A 72 -13.56 5.46 5.00
N HIS A 73 -13.78 4.42 4.19
CA HIS A 73 -13.53 3.03 4.59
C HIS A 73 -12.05 2.80 4.91
N PHE A 74 -11.15 3.41 4.14
CA PHE A 74 -9.71 3.32 4.38
C PHE A 74 -9.33 3.99 5.71
N HIS A 75 -9.84 5.20 5.95
CA HIS A 75 -9.59 5.89 7.22
C HIS A 75 -10.11 5.10 8.42
N GLU A 76 -11.27 4.46 8.29
CA GLU A 76 -11.82 3.62 9.35
C GLU A 76 -10.93 2.40 9.66
N VAL A 77 -10.37 1.74 8.64
CA VAL A 77 -9.39 0.66 8.84
C VAL A 77 -8.15 1.16 9.59
N VAL A 78 -7.64 2.33 9.21
CA VAL A 78 -6.46 2.97 9.84
C VAL A 78 -6.74 3.32 11.30
N GLU A 79 -7.91 3.88 11.59
CA GLU A 79 -8.31 4.32 12.93
C GLU A 79 -8.60 3.14 13.87
N LYS A 80 -9.18 2.05 13.35
CA LYS A 80 -9.44 0.83 14.13
C LYS A 80 -8.18 0.02 14.48
N ASN A 81 -7.08 0.22 13.77
CA ASN A 81 -5.83 -0.56 13.94
C ASN A 81 -4.61 0.35 14.16
N PRO A 82 -4.58 1.18 15.21
CA PRO A 82 -3.56 2.20 15.39
C PRO A 82 -2.14 1.61 15.54
N SER A 83 -2.00 0.46 16.21
CA SER A 83 -0.70 -0.21 16.40
C SER A 83 -0.02 -0.64 15.10
N LEU A 84 -0.80 -0.85 14.03
CA LEU A 84 -0.30 -1.30 12.73
C LEU A 84 -0.27 -0.17 11.70
N TYR A 85 -1.22 0.77 11.75
CA TYR A 85 -1.45 1.74 10.67
C TYR A 85 -1.34 3.21 11.08
N GLU A 86 -0.82 3.53 12.26
CA GLU A 86 -0.66 4.93 12.69
C GLU A 86 0.04 5.81 11.66
N PHE A 87 1.06 5.29 10.97
CA PHE A 87 1.82 6.01 9.94
C PHE A 87 0.97 6.44 8.72
N LEU A 88 -0.27 5.96 8.59
CA LEU A 88 -1.18 6.27 7.48
C LEU A 88 -2.25 7.32 7.82
N LYS A 89 -2.38 7.76 9.09
CA LYS A 89 -3.46 8.66 9.52
C LYS A 89 -3.57 9.98 8.72
N GLY A 90 -2.46 10.47 8.16
CA GLY A 90 -2.42 11.70 7.35
C GLY A 90 -2.61 11.49 5.85
N VAL A 91 -2.69 10.25 5.36
CA VAL A 91 -2.77 9.95 3.92
C VAL A 91 -4.15 10.28 3.39
N GLY A 92 -4.23 11.06 2.31
CA GLY A 92 -5.50 11.36 1.62
C GLY A 92 -6.34 12.47 2.27
N ARG A 93 -5.90 13.04 3.39
CA ARG A 93 -6.46 14.29 3.91
C ARG A 93 -5.97 15.42 3.02
N GLU A 94 -6.88 16.23 2.47
CA GLU A 94 -6.49 17.49 1.83
C GLU A 94 -5.69 18.30 2.85
N LYS A 95 -4.60 18.93 2.40
CA LYS A 95 -3.93 19.93 3.23
C LYS A 95 -4.94 21.06 3.45
N THR A 96 -5.67 21.02 4.55
CA THR A 96 -6.15 22.25 5.14
C THR A 96 -4.87 22.98 5.55
N GLU A 97 -4.46 23.95 4.72
CA GLU A 97 -3.59 25.04 5.16
C GLU A 97 -4.15 25.51 6.50
N SER A 98 -3.39 25.26 7.55
CA SER A 98 -3.60 25.85 8.86
C SER A 98 -2.19 26.12 9.35
N GLU A 99 -1.90 27.41 9.33
CA GLU A 99 -0.67 28.12 9.68
C GLU A 99 -0.06 27.68 11.01
#